data_AF-A0A1G0T7U0-F1
#
_entry.id   AF-A0A1G0T7U0-F1
#
_cell.length_a   1.000
_cell.length_b   1.000
_cell.length_c   1.000
_cell.angle_alpha   90.00
_cell.angle_beta   90.00
_cell.angle_gamma   90.00
#
_symmetry.space_group_name_H-M   'P 1'
#
loop_
_entity.id
_entity.type
_entity.pdbx_description
1 polymer ?
#
loop_
_entity_poly.entity_id
_entity_poly.type
_entity_poly.pdbx_seq_one_letter_code
_entity_poly.pdbx_strand_id
1 'polypeptide(L)'
;MTKQEHIDYWLSGSHEDLESAFSILNTGKYVWALFIAQLSLEKLLKAYWVRDNESNFPPRTHDLNRIANETELSFSNEEKEFLAEVSSFNIEVRYPDYKNLFTQKCDKKFADKYFSEIKEFIECTLKKM
;
A
#
# COMPACT_ATOMS: atom_id res chain seq x y z
N MET A 1 24.57 3.14 -3.13
CA MET A 1 23.72 3.32 -1.96
C MET A 1 23.98 2.18 -0.99
N THR A 2 24.05 2.47 0.32
CA THR A 2 24.08 1.45 1.38
C THR A 2 22.72 0.76 1.48
N LYS A 3 22.66 -0.38 2.16
CA LYS A 3 21.38 -1.07 2.43
C LYS A 3 20.39 -0.16 3.17
N GLN A 4 20.88 0.63 4.13
CA GLN A 4 20.06 1.62 4.83
C GLN A 4 19.51 2.70 3.90
N GLU A 5 20.33 3.24 2.99
CA GLU A 5 19.85 4.24 2.02
C GLU A 5 18.75 3.69 1.08
N HIS A 6 18.78 2.40 0.77
CA HIS A 6 17.69 1.75 0.03
C HIS A 6 16.41 1.61 0.86
N ILE A 7 16.52 1.27 2.15
CA ILE A 7 15.38 1.21 3.07
C ILE A 7 14.76 2.61 3.22
N ASP A 8 15.59 3.63 3.47
CA ASP A 8 15.15 5.02 3.65
C ASP A 8 14.49 5.58 2.38
N TYR A 9 14.97 5.19 1.20
CA TYR A 9 14.33 5.53 -0.08
C TYR A 9 12.89 4.98 -0.16
N TRP A 10 12.68 3.73 0.21
CA TRP A 10 11.33 3.14 0.20
C TRP A 10 10.43 3.73 1.29
N LEU A 11 10.97 3.99 2.48
CA LEU A 11 10.24 4.60 3.59
C LEU A 11 9.81 6.04 3.29
N SER A 12 10.72 6.88 2.77
CA SER A 12 10.39 8.24 2.34
C SER A 12 9.32 8.24 1.26
N GLY A 13 9.47 7.41 0.23
CA GLY A 13 8.48 7.27 -0.82
C GLY A 13 7.13 6.74 -0.31
N SER A 14 7.11 5.89 0.72
CA SER A 14 5.87 5.43 1.37
C SER A 14 5.17 6.58 2.10
N HIS A 15 5.92 7.40 2.83
CA HIS A 15 5.39 8.56 3.53
C HIS A 15 4.80 9.60 2.58
N GLU A 16 5.56 9.99 1.54
CA GLU A 16 5.12 10.94 0.51
C GLU A 16 3.83 10.49 -0.20
N ASP A 17 3.73 9.19 -0.51
CA ASP A 17 2.51 8.64 -1.11
C ASP A 17 1.33 8.73 -0.14
N LEU A 18 1.52 8.46 1.16
CA LEU A 18 0.41 8.54 2.12
C LEU A 18 -0.13 9.96 2.28
N GLU A 19 0.76 10.96 2.31
CA GLU A 19 0.37 12.38 2.33
C GLU A 19 -0.35 12.80 1.04
N SER A 20 0.13 12.30 -0.11
CA SER A 20 -0.50 12.52 -1.41
C SER A 20 -1.89 11.89 -1.47
N ALA A 21 -2.03 10.65 -0.99
CA ALA A 21 -3.31 9.95 -0.91
C ALA A 21 -4.31 10.72 -0.03
N PHE A 22 -3.88 11.24 1.12
CA PHE A 22 -4.72 12.08 1.98
C PHE A 22 -5.19 13.36 1.28
N SER A 23 -4.27 14.04 0.58
CA SER A 23 -4.58 15.25 -0.18
C SER A 23 -5.61 14.97 -1.28
N ILE A 24 -5.45 13.86 -2.02
CA ILE A 24 -6.37 13.43 -3.08
C ILE A 24 -7.73 13.04 -2.50
N LEU A 25 -7.76 12.36 -1.35
CA LEU A 25 -8.99 12.00 -0.63
C LEU A 25 -9.84 13.24 -0.36
N ASN A 26 -9.21 14.30 0.15
CA ASN A 26 -9.87 15.58 0.47
C ASN A 26 -10.42 16.32 -0.78
N THR A 27 -9.93 15.99 -1.98
CA THR A 27 -10.48 16.54 -3.25
C THR A 27 -11.68 15.76 -3.80
N GLY A 28 -12.07 14.66 -3.16
CA GLY A 28 -13.18 13.80 -3.61
C GLY A 28 -12.80 12.77 -4.68
N LYS A 29 -11.51 12.64 -5.01
CA LYS A 29 -10.99 11.66 -5.99
C LYS A 29 -10.71 10.31 -5.32
N TYR A 30 -11.75 9.68 -4.79
CA TYR A 30 -11.67 8.51 -3.90
C TYR A 30 -10.90 7.32 -4.46
N VAL A 31 -11.20 6.91 -5.68
CA VAL A 31 -10.52 5.79 -6.37
C VAL A 31 -9.02 6.05 -6.49
N TRP A 32 -8.62 7.28 -6.84
CA TRP A 32 -7.22 7.68 -6.90
C TRP A 32 -6.58 7.77 -5.51
N ALA A 33 -7.31 8.21 -4.50
CA ALA A 33 -6.78 8.25 -3.13
C ALA A 33 -6.41 6.84 -2.64
N LEU A 34 -7.29 5.85 -2.85
CA LEU A 34 -7.04 4.46 -2.47
C LEU A 34 -5.93 3.80 -3.29
N PHE A 35 -5.80 4.16 -4.57
CA PHE A 35 -4.67 3.76 -5.40
C PHE A 35 -3.33 4.19 -4.80
N ILE A 36 -3.20 5.48 -4.50
CA ILE A 36 -1.95 6.02 -3.94
C ILE A 36 -1.71 5.48 -2.51
N ALA A 37 -2.76 5.28 -1.72
CA ALA A 37 -2.65 4.64 -0.40
C ALA A 37 -2.12 3.20 -0.50
N GLN A 38 -2.55 2.43 -1.51
CA GLN A 38 -1.98 1.10 -1.78
C GLN A 38 -0.48 1.19 -2.15
N LEU A 39 -0.07 2.16 -2.98
CA LEU A 39 1.34 2.35 -3.33
C LEU A 39 2.20 2.68 -2.10
N SER A 40 1.67 3.50 -1.19
CA SER A 40 2.34 3.78 0.08
C SER A 40 2.62 2.50 0.87
N LEU A 41 1.62 1.62 1.02
CA LEU A 41 1.77 0.34 1.70
C LEU A 41 2.72 -0.61 0.94
N GLU A 42 2.67 -0.64 -0.39
CA GLU A 42 3.59 -1.42 -1.23
C GLU A 42 5.05 -1.00 -0.98
N LYS A 43 5.32 0.31 -0.96
CA LYS A 43 6.66 0.85 -0.70
C LYS A 43 7.13 0.50 0.72
N LEU A 44 6.25 0.55 1.72
CA LEU A 44 6.58 0.10 3.07
C LEU A 44 7.03 -1.37 3.08
N LEU A 45 6.25 -2.27 2.47
CA LEU A 45 6.60 -3.69 2.41
C LEU A 45 7.89 -3.92 1.61
N LYS A 46 8.18 -3.11 0.59
CA LYS A 46 9.45 -3.13 -0.13
C LYS A 46 10.64 -2.67 0.72
N ALA A 47 10.44 -1.74 1.66
CA ALA A 47 11.46 -1.38 2.63
C ALA A 47 11.80 -2.57 3.54
N TYR A 48 10.79 -3.28 4.06
CA TYR A 48 10.97 -4.52 4.82
C TYR A 48 11.67 -5.61 4.00
N TRP A 49 11.26 -5.77 2.74
CA TRP A 49 11.90 -6.74 1.85
C TRP A 49 13.39 -6.45 1.71
N VAL A 50 13.78 -5.19 1.48
CA VAL A 50 15.19 -4.81 1.43
C VAL A 50 15.87 -5.14 2.77
N ARG A 51 15.27 -4.78 3.91
CA ARG A 51 15.84 -5.06 5.24
C ARG A 51 16.13 -6.56 5.43
N ASP A 52 15.19 -7.41 5.06
CA ASP A 52 15.19 -8.84 5.39
C ASP A 52 15.96 -9.71 4.37
N ASN A 53 16.31 -9.17 3.20
CA ASN A 53 16.96 -9.91 2.12
C ASN A 53 18.39 -9.43 1.84
N GLU A 54 19.23 -10.28 1.27
CA GLU A 54 20.60 -9.92 0.85
C GLU A 54 20.62 -8.89 -0.30
N SER A 55 19.61 -8.92 -1.17
CA SER A 55 19.46 -8.00 -2.29
C SER A 55 18.79 -6.69 -1.88
N ASN A 56 19.18 -5.58 -2.52
CA ASN A 56 18.52 -4.29 -2.36
C ASN A 56 17.44 -4.01 -3.42
N PHE A 57 17.12 -4.99 -4.27
CA PHE A 57 16.18 -4.86 -5.37
C PHE A 57 14.93 -5.72 -5.12
N PRO A 58 13.87 -5.15 -4.51
CA PRO A 58 12.65 -5.88 -4.22
C PRO A 58 11.93 -6.33 -5.50
N PRO A 59 11.04 -7.34 -5.40
CA PRO A 59 10.34 -7.90 -6.55
C PRO A 59 9.53 -6.84 -7.28
N ARG A 60 9.52 -6.95 -8.62
CA ARG A 60 8.69 -6.10 -9.52
C ARG A 60 7.26 -6.63 -9.58
N THR A 61 6.60 -6.60 -8.44
CA THR A 61 5.20 -6.96 -8.25
C THR A 61 4.49 -5.88 -7.46
N HIS A 62 3.17 -5.90 -7.53
CA HIS A 62 2.27 -5.04 -6.74
C HIS A 62 1.36 -5.84 -5.80
N ASP A 63 1.47 -7.17 -5.83
CA ASP A 63 0.78 -8.04 -4.88
C ASP A 63 1.42 -7.88 -3.50
N LEU A 64 0.68 -7.25 -2.58
CA LEU A 64 1.17 -6.95 -1.24
C LEU A 64 1.45 -8.22 -0.42
N ASN A 65 0.62 -9.26 -0.57
CA ASN A 65 0.82 -10.54 0.11
C ASN A 65 2.09 -11.22 -0.40
N ARG A 66 2.34 -11.17 -1.71
CA ARG A 66 3.57 -11.72 -2.27
C ARG A 66 4.81 -11.02 -1.69
N ILE A 67 4.80 -9.68 -1.61
CA ILE A 67 5.95 -8.94 -1.04
C ILE A 67 6.11 -9.31 0.43
N ALA A 68 5.02 -9.27 1.22
CA ALA A 68 5.03 -9.59 2.64
C ALA A 68 5.55 -11.00 2.95
N ASN A 69 5.16 -12.00 2.16
CA ASN A 69 5.61 -13.39 2.33
C ASN A 69 7.10 -13.60 2.05
N GLU A 70 7.76 -12.65 1.39
CA GLU A 70 9.21 -12.64 1.14
C GLU A 70 9.96 -11.76 2.19
N THR A 71 9.31 -11.43 3.32
CA THR A 71 9.88 -10.71 4.46
C THR A 71 9.80 -11.55 5.74
N GLU A 72 10.43 -11.09 6.82
CA GLU A 72 10.29 -11.68 8.17
C GLU A 72 9.01 -11.24 8.89
N LEU A 73 8.16 -10.41 8.24
CA LEU A 73 6.88 -10.01 8.80
C LEU A 73 5.93 -11.21 8.88
N SER A 74 5.26 -11.32 10.03
CA SER A 74 4.13 -12.23 10.22
C SER A 74 2.84 -11.43 10.32
N PHE A 75 1.89 -11.78 9.45
CA PHE A 75 0.55 -11.22 9.41
C PHE A 75 -0.49 -12.30 9.69
N SER A 76 -1.55 -11.93 10.41
CA SER A 76 -2.72 -12.78 10.65
C SER A 76 -3.47 -13.06 9.35
N ASN A 77 -4.44 -13.98 9.38
CA ASN A 77 -5.24 -14.25 8.19
C ASN A 77 -6.09 -13.03 7.79
N GLU A 78 -6.61 -12.31 8.78
CA GLU A 78 -7.39 -11.09 8.58
C GLU A 78 -6.53 -9.98 7.96
N GLU A 79 -5.27 -9.82 8.42
CA GLU A 79 -4.32 -8.89 7.84
C GLU A 79 -3.96 -9.26 6.38
N LYS A 80 -3.82 -10.55 6.08
CA LYS A 80 -3.56 -11.03 4.70
C LYS A 80 -4.75 -10.82 3.77
N GLU A 81 -5.97 -11.04 4.25
CA GLU A 81 -7.20 -10.72 3.53
C GLU A 81 -7.29 -9.22 3.23
N PHE A 82 -6.94 -8.39 4.22
CA PHE A 82 -6.86 -6.93 4.04
C PHE A 82 -5.81 -6.54 2.98
N LEU A 83 -4.60 -7.11 3.01
CA LEU A 83 -3.58 -6.89 1.99
C LEU A 83 -4.05 -7.29 0.58
N ALA A 84 -4.81 -8.39 0.47
CA ALA A 84 -5.38 -8.84 -0.80
C ALA A 84 -6.43 -7.83 -1.32
N GLU A 85 -7.30 -7.34 -0.44
CA GLU A 85 -8.30 -6.33 -0.79
C GLU A 85 -7.63 -5.02 -1.22
N VAL A 86 -6.65 -4.52 -0.46
CA VAL A 86 -5.93 -3.28 -0.82
C VAL A 86 -5.16 -3.45 -2.14
N SER A 87 -4.58 -4.64 -2.40
CA SER A 87 -3.93 -4.94 -3.69
C SER A 87 -4.89 -4.80 -4.89
N SER A 88 -6.20 -5.01 -4.70
CA SER A 88 -7.18 -4.87 -5.77
C SER A 88 -7.33 -3.42 -6.26
N PHE A 89 -7.09 -2.42 -5.40
CA PHE A 89 -7.20 -1.00 -5.77
C PHE A 89 -6.23 -0.62 -6.89
N ASN A 90 -5.07 -1.29 -6.94
CA ASN A 90 -4.11 -1.13 -8.02
C ASN A 90 -4.64 -1.59 -9.39
N ILE A 91 -5.53 -2.58 -9.42
CA ILE A 91 -6.13 -3.09 -10.65
C ILE A 91 -7.29 -2.19 -11.07
N GLU A 92 -8.21 -1.91 -10.15
CA GLU A 92 -9.46 -1.18 -10.41
C GLU A 92 -9.24 0.22 -11.00
N VAL A 93 -8.15 0.90 -10.61
CA VAL A 93 -7.82 2.24 -11.14
C VAL A 93 -7.28 2.19 -12.58
N ARG A 94 -6.55 1.12 -12.92
CA ARG A 94 -5.90 0.97 -14.24
C ARG A 94 -6.81 0.29 -15.26
N TYR A 95 -7.69 -0.59 -14.80
CA TYR A 95 -8.64 -1.33 -15.62
C TYR A 95 -10.03 -1.21 -14.99
N PRO A 96 -10.63 0.00 -15.01
CA PRO A 96 -11.99 0.16 -14.55
C PRO A 96 -12.87 -0.78 -15.36
N ASP A 97 -13.72 -1.54 -14.66
CA ASP A 97 -14.68 -2.38 -15.34
C ASP A 97 -15.56 -1.50 -16.25
N TYR A 98 -16.04 -2.06 -17.37
CA TYR A 98 -16.80 -1.30 -18.37
C TYR A 98 -18.05 -0.60 -17.78
N LYS A 99 -18.50 -1.04 -16.60
CA LYS A 99 -19.65 -0.51 -15.88
C LYS A 99 -19.28 0.49 -14.77
N ASN A 100 -18.00 0.76 -14.52
CA ASN A 100 -17.52 1.60 -13.41
C ASN A 100 -18.09 1.18 -12.03
N LEU A 101 -18.33 -0.12 -11.82
CA LEU A 101 -18.90 -0.65 -10.58
C LEU A 101 -18.02 -0.32 -9.37
N PHE A 102 -16.69 -0.35 -9.52
CA PHE A 102 -15.78 0.04 -8.45
C PHE A 102 -15.90 1.54 -8.13
N THR A 103 -15.93 2.39 -9.15
CA THR A 103 -16.13 3.84 -8.96
C THR A 103 -17.49 4.15 -8.32
N GLN A 104 -18.54 3.39 -8.64
CA GLN A 104 -19.86 3.53 -8.00
C GLN A 104 -19.86 3.05 -6.55
N LYS A 105 -19.08 2.02 -6.23
CA LYS A 105 -18.91 1.50 -4.87
C LYS A 105 -18.02 2.39 -4.00
N CYS A 106 -17.00 3.00 -4.60
CA CYS A 106 -15.99 3.82 -3.93
C CYS A 106 -16.52 5.24 -3.67
N ASP A 107 -17.52 5.33 -2.80
CA ASP A 107 -17.99 6.60 -2.26
C ASP A 107 -17.06 7.15 -1.16
N LYS A 108 -17.40 8.33 -0.63
CA LYS A 108 -16.62 8.96 0.43
C LYS A 108 -16.44 8.05 1.65
N LYS A 109 -17.51 7.39 2.09
CA LYS A 109 -17.51 6.56 3.30
C LYS A 109 -16.60 5.35 3.11
N PHE A 110 -16.67 4.71 1.93
CA PHE A 110 -15.80 3.62 1.55
C PHE A 110 -14.33 4.07 1.55
N ALA A 111 -14.03 5.19 0.90
CA ALA A 111 -12.67 5.71 0.79
C ALA A 111 -12.08 6.13 2.14
N ASP A 112 -12.85 6.85 2.96
CA ASP A 112 -12.42 7.26 4.31
C ASP A 112 -12.14 6.05 5.20
N LYS A 113 -12.96 5.00 5.10
CA LYS A 113 -12.76 3.73 5.84
C LYS A 113 -11.43 3.10 5.43
N TYR A 114 -11.24 2.77 4.15
CA TYR A 114 -10.04 2.07 3.68
C TYR A 114 -8.78 2.91 3.84
N PHE A 115 -8.85 4.23 3.63
CA PHE A 115 -7.71 5.10 3.88
C PHE A 115 -7.29 5.05 5.36
N SER A 116 -8.24 5.09 6.28
CA SER A 116 -7.96 5.02 7.72
C SER A 116 -7.35 3.67 8.11
N GLU A 117 -7.90 2.56 7.60
CA GLU A 117 -7.38 1.20 7.84
C GLU A 117 -5.97 1.04 7.25
N ILE A 118 -5.71 1.54 6.03
CA ILE A 118 -4.37 1.50 5.41
C ILE A 118 -3.38 2.32 6.24
N LYS A 119 -3.77 3.52 6.68
CA LYS A 119 -2.92 4.38 7.53
C LYS A 119 -2.57 3.69 8.84
N GLU A 120 -3.55 3.11 9.52
CA GLU A 120 -3.32 2.35 10.75
C GLU A 120 -2.42 1.13 10.52
N PHE A 121 -2.65 0.39 9.43
CA PHE A 121 -1.80 -0.75 9.06
C PHE A 121 -0.35 -0.33 8.83
N ILE A 122 -0.12 0.77 8.12
CA ILE A 122 1.21 1.37 7.89
C ILE A 122 1.86 1.74 9.23
N GLU A 123 1.15 2.46 10.10
CA GLU A 123 1.66 2.88 11.41
C GLU A 123 2.02 1.70 12.32
N CYS A 124 1.17 0.68 12.37
CA CYS A 124 1.40 -0.54 13.14
C CYS A 124 2.55 -1.36 12.58
N THR A 125 2.67 -1.44 11.26
CA THR A 125 3.75 -2.16 10.60
C THR A 125 5.07 -1.43 10.82
N LEU A 126 5.16 -0.11 10.60
CA LEU A 126 6.35 0.71 10.81
C LEU A 126 7.00 0.54 12.19
N LYS A 127 6.22 0.30 13.25
CA LYS A 127 6.74 0.04 14.61
C LYS A 127 7.61 -1.22 14.70
N LYS A 128 7.53 -2.11 13.71
CA LYS A 128 8.29 -3.36 13.60
C LYS A 128 9.58 -3.19 12.78
N MET A 129 9.88 -1.97 12.27
CA MET A 129 11.01 -1.70 11.37
C MET A 129 12.34 -1.80 12.10
#